data_AF-A0A2W4R528-F1
#
_entry.id   AF-A0A2W4R528-F1
#
_cell.length_a   1.000
_cell.length_b   1.000
_cell.length_c   1.000
_cell.angle_alpha   90.00
_cell.angle_beta   90.00
_cell.angle_gamma   90.00
#
_symmetry.space_group_name_H-M   'P 1'
#
loop_
_entity.id
_entity.type
_entity.pdbx_description
1 polymer ?
#
loop_
_entity_poly.entity_id
_entity_poly.type
_entity_poly.pdbx_seq_one_letter_code
_entity_poly.pdbx_strand_id
1 'polypeptide(L)'
;MELSRFERLSDTVWQVPPTGKMRVPAIIYATEDLIRDMDDKVYTQVTNVATLPGIVRASYAMPDAHWGYGFPIGGVAAFDPDEGGVVSAGGVGFDISCGVRTHLTGLTR
;
A
#
# COMPACT_ATOMS: atom_id res chain seq x y z
N MET A 1 -1.90 4.07 14.06
CA MET A 1 -3.11 4.76 13.55
C MET A 1 -4.36 4.51 14.41
N GLU A 2 -5.36 5.40 14.33
CA GLU A 2 -6.67 5.27 15.00
C GLU A 2 -7.54 4.19 14.34
N LEU A 3 -7.84 3.10 15.07
CA LEU A 3 -8.58 1.93 14.53
C LEU A 3 -10.02 2.26 14.09
N SER A 4 -10.63 3.29 14.65
CA SER A 4 -12.00 3.71 14.30
C SER A 4 -12.16 4.14 12.85
N ARG A 5 -11.06 4.38 12.14
CA ARG A 5 -11.03 4.70 10.70
C ARG A 5 -11.13 3.48 9.79
N PHE A 6 -11.08 2.26 10.34
CA PHE A 6 -10.96 1.03 9.58
C PHE A 6 -12.09 0.04 9.86
N GLU A 7 -12.51 -0.67 8.82
CA GLU A 7 -13.30 -1.89 8.91
C GLU A 7 -12.35 -3.09 8.99
N ARG A 8 -12.43 -3.87 10.07
CA ARG A 8 -11.61 -5.08 10.21
C ARG A 8 -12.22 -6.21 9.39
N LEU A 9 -11.51 -6.69 8.37
CA LEU A 9 -11.93 -7.80 7.52
C LEU A 9 -11.45 -9.15 8.04
N SER A 10 -10.28 -9.20 8.69
CA SER A 10 -9.75 -10.38 9.37
C SER A 10 -8.76 -9.99 10.47
N ASP A 11 -8.09 -10.97 11.07
CA ASP A 11 -7.07 -10.70 12.09
C ASP A 11 -5.89 -9.87 11.59
N THR A 12 -5.66 -9.86 10.28
CA THR A 12 -4.52 -9.19 9.65
C THR A 12 -4.91 -8.28 8.49
N VAL A 13 -6.20 -8.02 8.28
CA VAL A 13 -6.68 -7.26 7.12
C VAL A 13 -7.65 -6.18 7.57
N TRP A 14 -7.35 -4.94 7.20
CA TRP A 14 -8.09 -3.74 7.54
C TRP A 14 -8.45 -3.00 6.26
N GLN A 15 -9.68 -2.51 6.17
CA GLN A 15 -10.20 -1.79 5.02
C GLN A 15 -10.54 -0.36 5.42
N VAL A 16 -10.15 0.59 4.56
CA VAL A 16 -10.76 1.93 4.53
C VAL A 16 -11.77 1.93 3.40
N PRO A 17 -13.08 2.02 3.69
CA PRO A 17 -14.09 2.10 2.64
C PRO A 17 -13.87 3.36 1.80
N PRO A 18 -14.26 3.37 0.51
CA PRO A 18 -14.10 4.55 -0.34
C PRO A 18 -14.80 5.76 0.27
N THR A 19 -14.06 6.85 0.44
CA THR A 19 -14.60 8.14 0.88
C THR A 19 -14.08 9.27 -0.01
N GLY A 20 -14.84 10.36 -0.11
CA GLY A 20 -14.44 11.53 -0.89
C GLY A 20 -14.16 11.22 -2.36
N LYS A 21 -12.91 11.36 -2.79
CA LYS A 21 -12.47 11.14 -4.19
C LYS A 21 -11.94 9.73 -4.47
N MET A 22 -11.96 8.84 -3.48
CA MET A 22 -11.52 7.46 -3.67
C MET A 22 -12.40 6.76 -4.71
N ARG A 23 -11.77 6.07 -5.64
CA ARG A 23 -12.42 5.26 -6.69
C ARG A 23 -12.58 3.80 -6.27
N VAL A 24 -11.72 3.34 -5.36
CA VAL A 24 -11.65 1.99 -4.81
C VAL A 24 -11.34 2.07 -3.30
N PRO A 25 -11.57 1.00 -2.50
CA PRO A 25 -11.15 0.99 -1.10
C PRO A 25 -9.62 1.03 -0.98
N ALA A 26 -9.14 1.30 0.24
CA ALA A 26 -7.77 0.99 0.62
C ALA A 26 -7.74 -0.23 1.54
N ILE A 27 -6.77 -1.12 1.36
CA ILE A 27 -6.59 -2.34 2.15
C ILE A 27 -5.20 -2.32 2.79
N ILE A 28 -5.13 -2.52 4.10
CA ILE A 28 -3.89 -2.59 4.86
C ILE A 28 -3.77 -3.96 5.48
N TYR A 29 -2.64 -4.63 5.20
CA TYR A 29 -2.29 -5.89 5.83
C TYR A 29 -1.43 -5.60 7.06
N ALA A 30 -1.93 -5.91 8.26
CA ALA A 30 -1.22 -5.67 9.52
C ALA A 30 -1.93 -6.40 10.66
N THR A 31 -1.18 -6.90 11.65
CA THR A 31 -1.77 -7.23 12.95
C THR A 31 -2.29 -5.96 13.64
N GLU A 32 -3.10 -6.10 14.69
CA GLU A 32 -3.60 -4.95 15.43
C GLU A 32 -2.48 -4.07 16.00
N ASP A 33 -1.44 -4.68 16.58
CA ASP A 33 -0.28 -3.94 17.09
C ASP A 33 0.43 -3.16 15.98
N LEU A 34 0.65 -3.79 14.82
CA LEU A 34 1.31 -3.14 13.69
C LEU A 34 0.51 -1.96 13.14
N ILE A 35 -0.82 -2.07 12.96
CA ILE A 35 -1.61 -0.96 12.43
C ILE A 35 -1.73 0.21 13.44
N ARG A 36 -1.67 -0.09 14.75
CA ARG A 36 -1.61 0.91 15.81
C ARG A 36 -0.28 1.67 15.79
N ASP A 37 0.82 0.97 15.54
CA ASP A 37 2.17 1.55 15.50
C ASP A 37 2.53 2.22 14.16
N MET A 38 1.83 1.86 13.08
CA MET A 38 2.04 2.42 11.75
C MET A 38 1.74 3.92 11.69
N ASP A 39 2.55 4.66 10.91
CA ASP A 39 2.46 6.11 10.73
C ASP A 39 1.12 6.51 10.07
N ASP A 40 0.44 7.51 10.62
CA ASP A 40 -0.80 8.10 10.08
C ASP A 40 -0.65 8.62 8.64
N LYS A 41 0.58 8.94 8.19
CA LYS A 41 0.89 9.25 6.79
C LYS A 41 0.62 8.08 5.86
N VAL A 42 0.75 6.83 6.30
CA VAL A 42 0.42 5.65 5.48
C VAL A 42 -1.07 5.67 5.12
N TYR A 43 -1.94 5.93 6.10
CA TYR A 43 -3.39 6.11 5.84
C TYR A 43 -3.64 7.21 4.80
N THR A 44 -2.99 8.36 4.96
CA THR A 44 -3.16 9.49 4.02
C THR A 44 -2.70 9.10 2.61
N GLN A 45 -1.57 8.42 2.47
CA GLN A 45 -1.02 8.07 1.17
C GLN A 45 -1.81 6.95 0.49
N VAL A 46 -2.19 5.90 1.22
CA VAL A 46 -2.95 4.77 0.64
C VAL A 46 -4.34 5.24 0.16
N THR A 47 -4.98 6.16 0.89
CA THR A 47 -6.27 6.77 0.48
C THR A 47 -6.10 7.74 -0.68
N ASN A 48 -5.01 8.51 -0.75
CA ASN A 48 -4.71 9.36 -1.92
C ASN A 48 -4.48 8.52 -3.19
N VAL A 49 -3.74 7.42 -3.09
CA VAL A 49 -3.51 6.49 -4.21
C VAL A 49 -4.83 5.92 -4.71
N ALA A 50 -5.77 5.61 -3.80
CA ALA A 50 -7.10 5.13 -4.15
C ALA A 50 -7.95 6.13 -4.97
N THR A 51 -7.52 7.39 -5.14
CA THR A 51 -8.21 8.39 -5.97
C THR A 51 -7.76 8.40 -7.44
N LEU A 52 -6.65 7.72 -7.76
CA LEU A 52 -5.97 7.84 -9.04
C LEU A 52 -6.76 7.16 -10.19
N PRO A 53 -6.82 7.77 -11.39
CA PRO A 53 -7.57 7.23 -12.53
C PRO A 53 -7.12 5.81 -12.93
N GLY A 54 -8.08 4.98 -13.31
CA GLY A 54 -7.86 3.59 -13.73
C GLY A 54 -7.37 2.64 -12.63
N ILE A 55 -7.36 3.03 -11.35
CA ILE A 55 -6.96 2.13 -10.27
C ILE A 55 -7.92 0.94 -10.16
N VAL A 56 -7.35 -0.26 -9.99
CA VAL A 56 -8.09 -1.52 -10.01
C VAL A 56 -8.22 -2.09 -8.60
N ARG A 57 -9.46 -2.47 -8.22
CA ARG A 57 -9.86 -3.19 -6.97
C ARG A 57 -9.60 -2.45 -5.66
N ALA A 58 -8.36 -2.08 -5.35
CA ALA A 58 -7.99 -1.35 -4.14
C ALA A 58 -6.59 -0.75 -4.24
N SER A 59 -6.30 0.20 -3.34
CA SER A 59 -4.95 0.61 -2.99
C SER A 59 -4.46 -0.20 -1.80
N TYR A 60 -3.32 -0.88 -1.90
CA TYR A 60 -2.85 -1.80 -0.86
C TYR A 60 -1.64 -1.24 -0.12
N ALA A 61 -1.54 -1.53 1.17
CA ALA A 61 -0.34 -1.32 1.99
C ALA A 61 0.04 -2.62 2.72
N MET A 62 1.32 -2.97 2.65
CA MET A 62 1.91 -4.16 3.28
C MET A 62 2.19 -3.91 4.78
N PRO A 63 2.48 -4.96 5.58
CA PRO A 63 2.69 -4.83 7.03
C PRO A 63 3.88 -3.96 7.45
N ASP A 64 4.83 -3.74 6.54
CA ASP A 64 6.02 -2.90 6.72
C ASP A 64 5.83 -1.47 6.15
N ALA A 65 4.60 -1.11 5.79
CA ALA A 65 4.33 0.17 5.16
C ALA A 65 4.67 1.35 6.05
N HIS A 66 5.27 2.38 5.44
CA HIS A 66 5.66 3.61 6.11
C HIS A 66 5.66 4.79 5.12
N TRP A 67 5.84 6.00 5.64
CA TRP A 67 5.75 7.23 4.87
C TRP A 67 6.73 7.23 3.68
N GLY A 68 6.18 7.33 2.46
CA GLY A 68 6.95 7.42 1.21
C GLY A 68 6.75 8.75 0.46
N TYR A 69 7.07 8.77 -0.83
CA TYR A 69 6.90 9.95 -1.70
C TYR A 69 5.66 9.80 -2.59
N GLY A 70 4.55 10.39 -2.18
CA GLY A 70 3.23 10.25 -2.85
C GLY A 70 2.53 8.95 -2.46
N PHE A 71 3.13 7.80 -2.81
CA PHE A 71 2.69 6.47 -2.37
C PHE A 71 3.40 6.09 -1.06
N PRO A 72 2.81 5.23 -0.21
CA PRO A 72 3.54 4.67 0.92
C PRO A 72 4.61 3.69 0.40
N ILE A 73 5.76 3.61 1.07
CA ILE A 73 6.66 2.47 0.89
C ILE A 73 5.91 1.23 1.39
N GLY A 74 6.09 0.08 0.73
CA GLY A 74 5.25 -1.10 0.96
C GLY A 74 3.85 -0.98 0.34
N GLY A 75 3.62 0.01 -0.53
CA GLY A 75 2.37 0.17 -1.27
C GLY A 75 2.30 -0.68 -2.53
N VAL A 76 1.10 -1.14 -2.90
CA VAL A 76 0.81 -1.79 -4.19
C VAL A 76 -0.47 -1.20 -4.78
N ALA A 77 -0.43 -0.82 -6.05
CA ALA A 77 -1.61 -0.39 -6.80
C ALA A 77 -1.48 -0.83 -8.26
N ALA A 78 -2.56 -1.40 -8.80
CA ALA A 78 -2.66 -1.78 -10.20
C ALA A 78 -3.53 -0.75 -10.94
N PHE A 79 -3.15 -0.42 -12.17
CA PHE A 79 -3.83 0.56 -13.01
C PHE A 79 -4.13 -0.04 -14.38
N ASP A 80 -5.36 0.07 -14.83
CA ASP A 80 -5.82 -0.46 -16.12
C ASP A 80 -5.63 0.59 -17.23
N PRO A 81 -4.76 0.35 -18.24
CA PRO A 81 -4.50 1.30 -19.31
C PRO A 81 -5.74 1.60 -20.17
N ASP A 82 -6.67 0.65 -20.31
CA ASP A 82 -7.88 0.83 -21.13
C ASP A 82 -8.93 1.70 -20.41
N GLU A 83 -8.82 1.83 -19.08
CA GLU A 83 -9.68 2.67 -18.23
C GLU A 83 -8.98 3.98 -17.80
N GLY A 84 -7.99 4.44 -18.58
CA GLY A 84 -7.25 5.68 -18.33
C GLY A 84 -6.26 5.58 -17.16
N GLY A 85 -5.74 4.38 -16.91
CA GLY A 85 -4.73 4.08 -15.89
C GLY A 85 -3.47 4.92 -16.04
N VAL A 86 -2.93 5.36 -14.90
CA VAL A 86 -1.77 6.23 -14.85
C VAL A 86 -0.49 5.48 -14.47
N VAL A 87 0.64 6.05 -14.86
CA VAL A 87 1.96 5.67 -14.33
C VAL A 87 2.46 6.82 -13.46
N SER A 88 2.81 6.52 -12.21
CA SER A 88 3.39 7.48 -11.27
C SER A 88 4.78 7.03 -10.86
N ALA A 89 5.80 7.85 -11.12
CA ALA A 89 7.17 7.57 -10.67
C ALA A 89 7.25 7.43 -9.14
N GLY A 90 6.43 8.18 -8.39
CA GLY A 90 6.32 8.07 -6.93
C GLY A 90 5.73 6.74 -6.46
N GLY A 91 4.99 6.02 -7.32
CA GLY A 91 4.51 4.67 -7.04
C GLY A 91 5.55 3.57 -7.30
N VAL A 92 6.67 3.89 -7.95
CA VAL A 92 7.81 2.98 -8.14
C VAL A 92 8.90 3.24 -7.11
N GLY A 93 9.21 4.52 -6.87
CA GLY A 93 10.30 4.95 -6.00
C GLY A 93 11.50 5.49 -6.77
N PHE A 94 12.38 6.21 -6.06
CA PHE A 94 13.55 6.86 -6.65
C PHE A 94 14.63 5.85 -7.08
N ASP A 95 14.88 4.84 -6.26
CA ASP A 95 15.84 3.76 -6.54
C ASP A 95 15.15 2.62 -7.31
N ILE A 96 15.00 2.84 -8.61
CA ILE A 96 14.28 1.91 -9.49
C ILE A 96 15.00 0.57 -9.54
N SER A 97 14.24 -0.51 -9.30
CA SER A 97 14.76 -1.88 -9.23
C SER A 97 15.69 -2.14 -8.04
N CYS A 98 15.61 -1.33 -6.97
CA CYS A 98 16.08 -1.75 -5.66
C CYS A 98 15.49 -3.12 -5.33
N GLY A 99 16.36 -4.08 -4.98
CA GLY A 99 15.96 -5.47 -4.89
C GLY A 99 17.06 -6.35 -4.32
N VAL A 100 16.74 -7.63 -4.20
CA VAL A 100 17.58 -8.61 -3.52
C VAL A 100 17.91 -9.74 -4.49
N ARG A 101 19.17 -10.18 -4.47
CA ARG A 101 19.63 -11.43 -5.10
C ARG A 101 20.28 -12.30 -4.04
N THR A 102 19.90 -13.58 -4.00
CA THR A 102 20.48 -14.56 -3.09
C THR A 102 21.24 -15.62 -3.89
N HIS A 103 22.46 -15.95 -3.46
CA HIS A 103 23.28 -17.01 -4.04
C HIS A 103 23.45 -18.15 -3.03
N LEU A 104 23.20 -19.38 -3.48
CA LEU A 104 23.41 -20.58 -2.68
C LEU A 104 24.86 -21.07 -2.82
N THR A 105 25.39 -21.64 -1.76
CA THR A 105 26.69 -22.32 -1.74
C THR A 105 26.53 -23.76 -1.25
N GLY A 106 27.55 -24.59 -1.44
CA GLY A 106 27.57 -25.96 -0.92
C GLY A 106 28.02 -26.09 0.54
N LEU A 107 28.14 -24.96 1.27
CA LEU A 107 28.64 -24.95 2.64
C LEU A 107 27.50 -25.15 3.66
N THR A 108 27.79 -25.83 4.77
CA THR A 108 26.90 -25.94 5.93
C THR A 108 27.24 -24.89 6.99
N ARG A 109 26.29 -24.58 7.87
CA ARG A 109 26.42 -23.57 8.93
C ARG A 109 27.47 -23.95 9.99
#